data_AF-A0A5J6V2F9-F1
#
_entry.id   AF-A0A5J6V2F9-F1
#
_cell.length_a   1.000
_cell.length_b   1.000
_cell.length_c   1.000
_cell.angle_alpha   90.00
_cell.angle_beta   90.00
_cell.angle_gamma   90.00
#
_symmetry.space_group_name_H-M   'P 1'
#
loop_
_entity.id
_entity.type
_entity.pdbx_description
1 polymer ?
#
loop_
_entity_poly.entity_id
_entity_poly.type
_entity_poly.pdbx_seq_one_letter_code
_entity_poly.pdbx_strand_id
1 'polypeptide(L)'
;MAGAVGGELGTLERLFRTLQNSAEDIQRVSGDIDGALRDAVWTGANSEKFRGAWEEFKPTLTPRLVDALNEAKEDVRIQHNNLAEATGEGARI
;
A
#
# COMPACT_ATOMS: atom_id res chain seq x y z
N MET A 1 15.19 28.80 4.98
CA MET A 1 13.75 28.57 4.75
C MET A 1 13.54 27.58 3.61
N ALA A 2 14.01 27.84 2.38
CA ALA A 2 13.85 26.92 1.24
C ALA A 2 14.41 25.49 1.46
N GLY A 3 15.59 25.35 2.09
CA GLY A 3 16.18 24.03 2.34
C GLY A 3 15.42 23.13 3.33
N ALA A 4 14.63 23.71 4.24
CA ALA A 4 13.80 22.94 5.17
C ALA A 4 12.54 22.41 4.47
N VAL A 5 11.89 23.28 3.68
CA VAL A 5 10.71 22.94 2.87
C VAL A 5 11.02 21.85 1.84
N GLY A 6 12.14 21.96 1.11
CA GLY A 6 12.55 20.91 0.17
C GLY A 6 12.81 19.56 0.86
N GLY A 7 13.31 19.58 2.11
CA GLY A 7 13.45 18.39 2.95
C GLY A 7 12.10 17.76 3.30
N GLU A 8 11.12 18.57 3.71
CA GLU A 8 9.75 18.15 4.03
C GLU A 8 9.03 17.56 2.81
N LEU A 9 9.09 18.23 1.66
CA LEU A 9 8.55 17.72 0.39
C LEU A 9 9.16 16.35 0.04
N GLY A 10 10.49 16.22 0.17
CA GLY A 10 11.16 14.94 -0.04
C GLY A 10 10.72 13.84 0.95
N THR A 11 10.37 14.18 2.20
CA THR A 11 9.80 13.19 3.14
C THR A 11 8.40 12.73 2.74
N LEU A 12 7.55 13.65 2.29
CA LEU A 12 6.19 13.34 1.85
C LEU A 12 6.21 12.50 0.57
N GLU A 13 7.09 12.81 -0.39
CA GLU A 13 7.26 11.99 -1.60
C GLU A 13 7.67 10.55 -1.27
N ARG A 14 8.63 10.36 -0.34
CA ARG A 14 9.04 9.01 0.07
C ARG A 14 7.91 8.26 0.75
N LEU A 15 7.12 8.93 1.59
CA LEU A 15 5.96 8.33 2.23
C LEU A 15 4.92 7.91 1.19
N PHE A 16 4.57 8.79 0.24
CA PHE A 16 3.66 8.49 -0.86
C PHE A 16 4.07 7.22 -1.62
N ARG A 17 5.33 7.16 -2.06
CA ARG A 17 5.88 5.98 -2.78
C ARG A 17 5.83 4.72 -1.93
N THR A 18 6.14 4.84 -0.63
CA THR A 18 6.10 3.69 0.29
C THR A 18 4.69 3.13 0.42
N LEU A 19 3.69 4.00 0.62
CA LEU A 19 2.28 3.60 0.75
C LEU A 19 1.76 2.99 -0.55
N GLN A 20 2.09 3.59 -1.70
CA GLN A 20 1.75 3.06 -3.01
C GLN A 20 2.33 1.66 -3.23
N ASN A 21 3.65 1.51 -3.09
CA ASN A 21 4.33 0.23 -3.32
C ASN A 21 3.80 -0.86 -2.38
N SER A 22 3.52 -0.51 -1.11
CA SER A 22 2.97 -1.45 -0.13
C SER A 22 1.59 -1.94 -0.53
N ALA A 23 0.72 -1.07 -1.04
CA ALA A 23 -0.61 -1.46 -1.51
C ALA A 23 -0.51 -2.43 -2.70
N GLU A 24 0.35 -2.12 -3.67
CA GLU A 24 0.60 -2.96 -4.85
C GLU A 24 1.18 -4.33 -4.45
N ASP A 25 2.15 -4.36 -3.54
CA ASP A 25 2.75 -5.60 -3.05
C ASP A 25 1.76 -6.48 -2.28
N ILE A 26 0.89 -5.88 -1.45
CA ILE A 26 -0.14 -6.63 -0.73
C ILE A 26 -1.13 -7.26 -1.71
N GLN A 27 -1.58 -6.51 -2.72
CA GLN A 27 -2.48 -7.05 -3.75
C GLN A 27 -1.81 -8.20 -4.51
N ARG A 28 -0.55 -8.02 -4.91
CA ARG A 28 0.23 -9.03 -5.64
C ARG A 28 0.40 -10.30 -4.80
N VAL A 29 0.90 -10.21 -3.57
CA VAL A 29 1.14 -11.36 -2.70
C VAL A 29 -0.16 -12.10 -2.40
N SER A 30 -1.26 -11.39 -2.12
CA SER A 30 -2.56 -12.02 -1.91
C SER A 30 -3.04 -12.77 -3.16
N GLY A 31 -2.85 -12.19 -4.35
CA GLY A 31 -3.18 -12.85 -5.62
C GLY A 31 -2.29 -14.07 -5.92
N ASP A 32 -0.99 -13.99 -5.64
CA ASP A 32 -0.05 -15.09 -5.81
C ASP A 32 -0.44 -16.29 -4.91
N ILE A 33 -0.83 -16.02 -3.65
CA ILE A 33 -1.31 -17.04 -2.73
C ILE A 33 -2.62 -17.66 -3.23
N ASP A 34 -3.60 -16.86 -3.66
CA ASP A 34 -4.86 -17.37 -4.22
C ASP A 34 -4.63 -18.28 -5.43
N GLY A 35 -3.76 -17.84 -6.35
CA GLY A 35 -3.40 -18.61 -7.54
C GLY A 35 -2.76 -19.94 -7.17
N ALA A 36 -1.74 -19.91 -6.30
CA ALA A 36 -1.06 -21.12 -5.83
C ALA A 36 -2.02 -22.07 -5.10
N LEU A 37 -2.91 -21.53 -4.26
CA LEU A 37 -3.93 -22.30 -3.56
C LEU A 37 -4.94 -22.94 -4.50
N ARG A 38 -5.33 -22.27 -5.58
CA ARG A 38 -6.26 -22.83 -6.57
C ARG A 38 -5.63 -23.96 -7.37
N ASP A 39 -4.36 -23.81 -7.72
CA ASP A 39 -3.69 -24.70 -8.67
C ASP A 39 -3.04 -25.92 -7.99
N ALA A 40 -2.78 -25.86 -6.67
CA ALA A 40 -2.17 -26.93 -5.92
C ALA A 40 -3.16 -28.06 -5.54
N VAL A 41 -2.79 -29.31 -5.89
CA VAL A 41 -3.43 -30.53 -5.35
C VAL A 41 -2.89 -30.81 -3.94
N TRP A 42 -3.27 -29.96 -3.00
CA TRP A 42 -2.91 -30.06 -1.58
C TRP A 42 -4.14 -30.37 -0.73
N THR A 43 -4.16 -31.57 -0.14
CA THR A 43 -5.29 -32.11 0.62
C THR A 43 -4.88 -32.52 2.04
N GLY A 44 -5.86 -32.60 2.94
CA GLY A 44 -5.70 -33.04 4.33
C GLY A 44 -5.86 -31.91 5.36
N ALA A 45 -5.78 -32.27 6.64
CA ALA A 45 -6.11 -31.34 7.74
C ALA A 45 -5.30 -30.03 7.70
N ASN A 46 -4.03 -30.07 7.31
CA ASN A 46 -3.20 -28.88 7.22
C ASN A 46 -3.60 -27.94 6.06
N SER A 47 -4.03 -28.49 4.91
CA SER A 47 -4.50 -27.66 3.79
C SER A 47 -5.80 -26.97 4.14
N GLU A 48 -6.72 -27.68 4.80
CA GLU A 48 -8.00 -27.13 5.26
C GLU A 48 -7.78 -26.03 6.29
N LYS A 49 -6.90 -26.27 7.29
CA LYS A 49 -6.53 -25.28 8.29
C LYS A 49 -5.95 -24.01 7.67
N PHE A 50 -5.02 -24.16 6.73
CA PHE A 50 -4.41 -22.99 6.07
C PHE A 50 -5.44 -22.23 5.23
N ARG A 51 -6.23 -22.92 4.39
CA ARG A 51 -7.27 -22.29 3.57
C ARG A 51 -8.28 -21.54 4.42
N GLY A 52 -8.73 -22.11 5.54
CA GLY A 52 -9.62 -21.43 6.48
C GLY A 52 -9.00 -20.16 7.06
N ALA A 53 -7.76 -20.24 7.54
CA ALA A 53 -7.05 -19.07 8.05
C ALA A 53 -6.82 -17.99 6.97
N TRP A 54 -6.56 -18.40 5.73
CA TRP A 54 -6.39 -17.49 4.61
C TRP A 54 -7.68 -16.76 4.27
N GLU A 55 -8.81 -17.45 4.16
CA GLU A 55 -10.11 -16.83 3.87
C GLU A 55 -10.55 -15.86 4.98
N GLU A 56 -10.20 -16.13 6.25
CA GLU A 56 -10.48 -15.22 7.36
C GLU A 56 -9.56 -13.99 7.35
N PHE A 57 -8.27 -14.19 7.07
CA PHE A 57 -7.27 -13.11 7.15
C PHE A 57 -7.25 -12.22 5.92
N LYS A 58 -7.39 -12.79 4.71
CA LYS A 58 -7.30 -12.08 3.44
C LYS A 58 -8.17 -10.81 3.35
N PRO A 59 -9.43 -10.78 3.82
CA PRO A 59 -10.24 -9.57 3.84
C PRO A 59 -9.61 -8.39 4.60
N THR A 60 -8.71 -8.67 5.56
CA THR A 60 -7.95 -7.63 6.28
C THR A 60 -6.83 -7.03 5.43
N LEU A 61 -6.24 -7.82 4.53
CA LEU A 61 -5.26 -7.35 3.56
C LEU A 61 -5.94 -6.65 2.38
N THR A 62 -6.85 -7.37 1.72
CA THR A 62 -7.58 -6.95 0.53
C THR A 62 -9.09 -7.14 0.76
N PRO A 63 -9.91 -6.07 0.77
CA PRO A 63 -9.55 -4.71 0.38
C PRO A 63 -9.09 -3.81 1.55
N ARG A 64 -9.31 -4.17 2.82
CA ARG A 64 -9.22 -3.23 3.96
C ARG A 64 -7.90 -2.47 4.08
N LEU A 65 -6.76 -3.15 4.16
CA LEU A 65 -5.47 -2.49 4.30
C LEU A 65 -5.07 -1.76 3.01
N VAL A 66 -5.34 -2.36 1.85
CA VAL A 66 -5.09 -1.72 0.55
C VAL A 66 -5.85 -0.40 0.39
N ASP A 67 -7.12 -0.37 0.77
CA ASP A 67 -7.95 0.84 0.74
C ASP A 67 -7.38 1.90 1.68
N ALA A 68 -7.04 1.54 2.92
CA ALA A 68 -6.43 2.46 3.87
C ALA A 68 -5.09 3.04 3.37
N LEU A 69 -4.25 2.22 2.72
CA LEU A 69 -2.99 2.68 2.12
C LEU A 69 -3.25 3.62 0.94
N ASN A 70 -4.27 3.33 0.11
CA ASN A 70 -4.66 4.17 -1.01
C ASN A 70 -5.28 5.50 -0.56
N GLU A 71 -6.08 5.52 0.50
CA GLU A 71 -6.60 6.77 1.08
C GLU A 71 -5.46 7.62 1.66
N ALA A 72 -4.56 6.98 2.42
CA ALA A 72 -3.43 7.67 3.03
C ALA A 72 -2.46 8.25 1.99
N LYS A 73 -2.15 7.52 0.89
CA LYS A 73 -1.25 8.05 -0.14
C LYS A 73 -1.87 9.28 -0.84
N GLU A 74 -3.18 9.29 -1.07
CA GLU A 74 -3.85 10.44 -1.69
C GLU A 74 -3.83 11.67 -0.77
N ASP A 75 -4.02 11.49 0.54
CA ASP A 75 -3.88 12.57 1.52
C ASP A 75 -2.43 13.13 1.53
N VAL A 76 -1.43 12.25 1.55
CA VAL A 76 -0.01 12.65 1.47
C VAL A 76 0.29 13.43 0.18
N ARG A 77 -0.27 13.00 -0.96
CA ARG A 77 -0.13 13.69 -2.25
C ARG A 77 -0.72 15.10 -2.19
N ILE A 78 -1.92 15.24 -1.62
CA ILE A 78 -2.58 16.54 -1.43
C ILE A 78 -1.71 17.44 -0.55
N GLN A 79 -1.23 16.94 0.59
CA GLN A 79 -0.38 17.69 1.50
C GLN A 79 0.94 18.13 0.85
N HIS A 80 1.61 17.23 0.11
CA HIS A 80 2.81 17.54 -0.64
C HIS A 80 2.58 18.68 -1.63
N ASN A 81 1.53 18.57 -2.44
CA ASN A 81 1.26 19.53 -3.51
C ASN A 81 0.82 20.90 -2.96
N ASN A 82 0.05 20.93 -1.87
CA ASN A 82 -0.31 22.16 -1.16
C ASN A 82 0.93 22.85 -0.58
N LEU A 83 1.86 22.10 0.02
CA LEU A 83 3.11 22.63 0.56
C LEU A 83 4.00 23.20 -0.54
N ALA A 84 4.13 22.49 -1.66
CA ALA A 84 4.91 22.94 -2.81
C ALA A 84 4.35 24.26 -3.38
N GLU A 85 3.02 24.34 -3.56
CA GLU A 85 2.35 25.54 -4.04
C GLU A 85 2.52 26.72 -3.08
N ALA A 86 2.31 26.52 -1.77
CA ALA A 86 2.43 27.57 -0.76
C ALA A 86 3.85 28.14 -0.64
N THR A 87 4.86 27.38 -1.04
CA THR A 87 6.29 27.73 -0.89
C THR A 87 6.95 28.11 -2.21
N GLY A 88 6.24 28.00 -3.33
CA GLY A 88 6.76 28.28 -4.67
C GLY A 88 7.71 27.21 -5.21
N GLU A 89 7.80 26.06 -4.54
CA GLU A 89 8.56 24.90 -5.01
C GLU A 89 7.78 24.22 -6.15
N GLY A 90 8.45 23.89 -7.26
CA GLY A 90 7.81 23.31 -8.45
C GLY A 90 7.56 21.81 -8.37
N ALA A 91 8.08 21.13 -7.34
CA ALA A 91 7.97 19.69 -7.17
C ALA A 91 6.53 19.29 -6.80
N ARG A 92 5.88 18.48 -7.64
CA ARG A 92 4.55 17.91 -7.41
C ARG A 92 4.58 16.41 -7.66
N ILE A 93 3.76 15.67 -6.91
CA ILE A 93 3.57 14.21 -7.05
C ILE A 93 2.11 13.87 -7.32
#